data_AF-A0A7S3SH06-F1
#
_entry.id   AF-A0A7S3SH06-F1
#
_cell.length_a   1.000
_cell.length_b   1.000
_cell.length_c   1.000
_cell.angle_alpha   90.00
_cell.angle_beta   90.00
_cell.angle_gamma   90.00
#
_symmetry.space_group_name_H-M   'P 1'
#
loop_
_entity.id
_entity.type
_entity.pdbx_description
1 polymer ?
#
loop_
_entity_poly.entity_id
_entity_poly.type
_entity_poly.pdbx_seq_one_letter_code
_entity_poly.pdbx_strand_id
1 'polypeptide(L)'
;CVVVDSGELRGALGSLRRFHSPFLDQVAHSPYSPEACSVFAASISREVARWRAPRKKVYCLDCDNTLWGGAVGELGPHGVALSDAFLAVQRRFVERQRRGALLCLVSRNVEEDVRAARL
;
A
#
# COMPACT_ATOMS: atom_id res chain seq x y z
N CYS A 1 7.76 13.66 10.38
CA CYS A 1 9.09 13.14 9.99
C CYS A 1 8.87 12.11 8.90
N VAL A 2 9.52 12.25 7.74
CA VAL A 2 9.58 11.18 6.72
C VAL A 2 10.78 10.33 7.06
N VAL A 3 10.57 9.05 7.34
CA VAL A 3 11.65 8.09 7.60
C VAL A 3 11.76 7.20 6.38
N VAL A 4 12.97 7.10 5.83
CA VAL A 4 13.28 6.21 4.72
C VAL A 4 14.27 5.17 5.22
N ASP A 5 13.82 3.92 5.26
CA ASP A 5 14.63 2.80 5.76
C ASP A 5 15.60 2.33 4.66
N SER A 6 16.90 2.46 4.93
CA SER A 6 17.95 2.04 3.99
C SER A 6 18.03 0.51 3.84
N GLY A 7 17.60 -0.25 4.85
CA GLY A 7 17.52 -1.70 4.81
C GLY A 7 16.41 -2.21 3.89
N GLU A 8 15.24 -1.57 3.91
CA GLU A 8 14.13 -1.87 2.99
C GLU A 8 14.54 -1.60 1.54
N LEU A 9 15.19 -0.45 1.29
CA LEU A 9 15.64 -0.08 -0.06
C LEU A 9 16.77 -0.98 -0.58
N ARG A 10 17.66 -1.41 0.32
CA ARG A 10 18.66 -2.44 0.00
C ARG A 10 17.99 -3.76 -0.38
N GLY A 11 16.93 -4.16 0.34
CA GLY A 11 16.12 -5.34 0.01
C GLY A 11 15.48 -5.23 -1.38
N ALA A 12 14.91 -4.07 -1.71
CA ALA A 12 14.29 -3.82 -3.01
C ALA A 12 15.27 -3.93 -4.20
N LEU A 13 16.56 -3.61 -3.99
CA LEU A 13 17.60 -3.74 -5.01
C LEU A 13 18.12 -5.17 -5.17
N GLY A 14 17.89 -6.04 -4.18
CA GLY A 14 18.21 -7.47 -4.22
C GLY A 14 19.70 -7.83 -4.29
N SER A 15 20.61 -6.84 -4.25
CA SER A 15 22.05 -7.08 -4.31
C SER A 15 22.85 -5.93 -3.70
N LEU A 16 23.87 -6.26 -2.90
CA LEU A 16 24.79 -5.29 -2.31
C LEU A 16 25.57 -4.50 -3.37
N ARG A 17 25.91 -5.12 -4.50
CA ARG A 17 26.64 -4.45 -5.59
C ARG A 17 25.80 -3.36 -6.29
N ARG A 18 24.47 -3.49 -6.24
CA ARG A 18 23.52 -2.50 -6.76
C ARG A 18 23.16 -1.42 -5.75
N PHE A 19 23.61 -1.59 -4.51
CA PHE A 19 23.37 -0.66 -3.42
C PHE A 19 24.62 0.18 -3.13
N HIS A 20 25.78 -0.48 -3.10
CA HIS A 20 27.05 0.09 -2.64
C HIS A 20 28.04 0.31 -3.79
N SER A 21 28.66 1.50 -3.84
CA SER A 21 29.75 1.83 -4.75
C SER A 21 31.04 2.10 -3.96
N PRO A 22 31.97 1.13 -3.89
CA PRO A 22 33.24 1.30 -3.18
C PRO A 22 34.08 2.46 -3.74
N PHE A 23 34.02 2.68 -5.05
CA PHE A 23 34.71 3.79 -5.70
C PHE A 23 34.19 5.14 -5.20
N LEU A 24 32.86 5.35 -5.23
CA LEU A 24 32.25 6.61 -4.79
C LEU A 24 32.37 6.82 -3.27
N ASP A 25 32.39 5.74 -2.49
CA ASP A 25 32.68 5.80 -1.06
C ASP A 25 34.08 6.36 -0.80
N GLN A 26 35.07 5.87 -1.58
CA GLN A 26 36.46 6.29 -1.43
C GLN A 26 36.71 7.71 -1.93
N VAL A 27 36.17 8.09 -3.09
CA VAL A 27 36.50 9.39 -3.73
C VAL A 27 35.58 10.54 -3.34
N ALA A 28 34.37 10.23 -2.86
CA ALA A 28 33.34 11.23 -2.58
C ALA A 28 32.62 11.03 -1.23
N HIS A 29 33.01 10.03 -0.43
CA HIS A 29 32.31 9.66 0.81
C HIS A 29 30.80 9.47 0.60
N SER A 30 30.44 8.98 -0.58
CA SER A 30 29.07 8.69 -0.99
C SER A 30 28.98 7.20 -1.32
N PRO A 31 28.64 6.34 -0.35
CA PRO A 31 28.73 4.89 -0.49
C PRO A 31 27.69 4.29 -1.44
N TYR A 32 26.82 5.10 -2.04
CA TYR A 32 25.67 4.63 -2.82
C TYR A 32 25.98 4.57 -4.31
N SER A 33 25.54 3.49 -4.98
CA SER A 33 25.58 3.45 -6.45
C SER A 33 24.53 4.40 -7.05
N PRO A 34 24.66 4.78 -8.34
CA PRO A 34 23.66 5.59 -9.03
C PRO A 34 22.25 4.99 -9.00
N GLU A 35 22.14 3.65 -9.08
CA GLU A 35 20.87 2.93 -8.97
C GLU A 35 20.27 3.06 -7.57
N ALA A 36 21.11 2.93 -6.53
CA ALA A 36 20.67 3.12 -5.15
C ALA A 36 20.16 4.54 -4.92
N CYS A 37 20.90 5.55 -5.39
CA CYS A 37 20.47 6.96 -5.36
C CYS A 37 19.13 7.17 -6.06
N SER A 38 18.89 6.50 -7.19
CA SER A 38 17.61 6.59 -7.91
C SER A 38 16.46 5.99 -7.11
N VAL A 39 16.70 4.85 -6.45
CA VAL A 39 15.71 4.20 -5.56
C VAL A 39 15.41 5.05 -4.32
N PHE A 40 16.44 5.66 -3.71
CA PHE A 40 16.27 6.63 -2.61
C PHE A 40 15.44 7.82 -3.08
N ALA A 41 15.81 8.44 -4.19
CA ALA A 41 15.13 9.60 -4.73
C ALA A 41 13.64 9.31 -5.01
N ALA A 42 13.33 8.16 -5.61
CA ALA A 42 11.96 7.74 -5.86
C ALA A 42 11.18 7.51 -4.56
N SER A 43 11.80 6.89 -3.56
CA SER A 43 11.17 6.64 -2.26
C SER A 43 10.87 7.94 -1.51
N ILE A 44 11.87 8.81 -1.38
CA ILE A 44 11.74 10.14 -0.75
C ILE A 44 10.67 10.97 -1.47
N SER A 45 10.74 11.03 -2.80
CA SER A 45 9.79 11.83 -3.59
C SER A 45 8.35 11.37 -3.40
N ARG A 46 8.12 10.05 -3.33
CA ARG A 46 6.80 9.48 -3.07
C ARG A 46 6.28 9.85 -1.68
N GLU A 47 7.13 9.79 -0.65
CA GLU A 47 6.73 10.17 0.71
C GLU A 47 6.47 11.67 0.85
N VAL A 48 7.31 12.51 0.22
CA VAL A 48 7.06 13.95 0.16
C VAL A 48 5.75 14.25 -0.57
N ALA A 49 5.50 13.59 -1.70
CA ALA A 49 4.25 13.76 -2.45
C ALA A 49 3.04 13.34 -1.61
N ARG A 50 3.13 12.23 -0.86
CA ARG A 50 2.07 11.77 0.08
C ARG A 50 1.84 12.75 1.22
N TRP A 51 2.92 13.30 1.79
CA TRP A 51 2.83 14.28 2.87
C TRP A 51 2.21 15.60 2.40
N ARG A 52 2.50 16.02 1.17
CA ARG A 52 1.91 17.22 0.54
C ARG A 52 0.51 16.99 0.00
N ALA A 53 0.12 15.74 -0.25
CA ALA A 53 -1.19 15.43 -0.80
C ALA A 53 -2.28 15.87 0.19
N PRO A 54 -3.36 16.52 -0.31
CA PRO A 54 -4.47 16.88 0.56
C PRO A 54 -5.09 15.63 1.16
N ARG A 55 -5.50 15.73 2.42
CA ARG A 55 -6.22 14.65 3.11
C ARG A 55 -7.45 14.28 2.29
N LYS A 56 -7.56 13.00 1.92
CA LYS A 56 -8.75 12.49 1.24
C LYS A 56 -9.90 12.43 2.23
N LYS A 57 -11.02 13.07 1.89
CA LYS A 57 -12.21 13.14 2.74
C LYS A 57 -13.18 11.98 2.50
N VAL A 58 -13.12 11.34 1.33
CA VAL A 58 -14.01 10.25 0.94
C VAL A 58 -13.19 9.16 0.24
N TYR A 59 -13.47 7.90 0.55
CA TYR A 59 -12.93 6.73 -0.13
C TYR A 59 -14.09 5.90 -0.71
N CYS A 60 -14.08 5.69 -2.02
CA CYS A 60 -15.02 4.80 -2.70
C CYS A 60 -14.33 3.45 -2.92
N LEU A 61 -14.95 2.37 -2.43
CA LEU A 61 -14.38 1.03 -2.38
C LEU A 61 -15.28 0.07 -3.15
N ASP A 62 -14.67 -0.79 -3.96
CA ASP A 62 -15.31 -1.99 -4.48
C ASP A 62 -15.30 -3.10 -3.41
N CYS A 63 -16.02 -4.19 -3.63
CA CYS A 63 -16.10 -5.33 -2.72
C CYS A 63 -15.25 -6.51 -3.20
N ASP A 64 -15.62 -7.14 -4.32
CA ASP A 64 -14.99 -8.36 -4.82
C ASP A 64 -13.52 -8.12 -5.18
N ASN A 65 -12.64 -8.99 -4.68
CA ASN A 65 -11.18 -8.88 -4.80
C ASN A 65 -10.58 -7.57 -4.26
N THR A 66 -11.35 -6.77 -3.52
CA THR A 66 -10.91 -5.52 -2.89
C THR A 66 -11.03 -5.59 -1.37
N LEU A 67 -12.22 -5.90 -0.86
CA LEU A 67 -12.51 -6.07 0.57
C LEU A 67 -12.48 -7.53 1.00
N TRP A 68 -12.70 -8.46 0.09
CA TRP A 68 -12.59 -9.91 0.27
C TRP A 68 -12.15 -10.56 -1.04
N GLY A 69 -11.78 -11.84 -1.01
CA GLY A 69 -11.40 -12.59 -2.19
C GLY A 69 -12.58 -13.34 -2.81
N GLY A 70 -12.63 -13.35 -4.14
CA GLY A 70 -13.69 -14.02 -4.90
C GLY A 70 -14.91 -13.14 -5.17
N ALA A 71 -15.75 -13.59 -6.10
CA ALA A 71 -16.97 -12.90 -6.51
C ALA A 71 -18.16 -13.37 -5.67
N VAL A 72 -18.77 -12.47 -4.89
CA VAL A 72 -19.87 -12.85 -3.98
C VAL A 72 -21.09 -13.39 -4.72
N GLY A 73 -21.37 -12.90 -5.93
CA GLY A 73 -22.49 -13.39 -6.74
C GLY A 73 -22.33 -14.83 -7.24
N GLU A 74 -21.10 -15.36 -7.28
CA GLU A 74 -20.81 -16.73 -7.70
C GLU A 74 -20.64 -17.66 -6.50
N LEU A 75 -19.98 -17.18 -5.44
CA LEU A 75 -19.59 -17.98 -4.28
C LEU A 75 -20.62 -17.92 -3.15
N GLY A 76 -21.55 -16.96 -3.22
CA GLY A 76 -22.44 -16.59 -2.13
C GLY A 76 -21.72 -15.85 -0.99
N PRO A 77 -22.48 -15.26 -0.06
CA PRO A 77 -21.95 -14.43 1.03
C PRO A 77 -21.05 -15.16 2.02
N HIS A 78 -21.10 -16.49 2.07
CA HIS A 78 -20.28 -17.33 2.96
C HIS A 78 -19.07 -17.97 2.25
N GLY A 79 -18.98 -17.85 0.92
CA GLY A 79 -17.90 -18.43 0.12
C GLY A 79 -16.75 -17.48 -0.18
N VAL A 80 -16.88 -16.19 0.16
CA VAL A 80 -15.83 -15.19 -0.06
C VAL A 80 -14.67 -15.36 0.94
N ALA A 81 -13.45 -15.10 0.49
CA ALA A 81 -12.25 -15.33 1.26
C ALA A 81 -11.83 -14.08 2.06
N LEU A 82 -11.70 -14.22 3.37
CA LEU A 82 -11.19 -13.18 4.27
C LEU A 82 -9.80 -13.54 4.79
N SER A 83 -8.81 -13.41 3.91
CA SER A 83 -7.41 -13.57 4.31
C SER A 83 -6.90 -12.39 5.13
N ASP A 84 -5.78 -12.57 5.82
CA ASP A 84 -5.12 -11.50 6.57
C ASP A 84 -4.82 -10.26 5.72
N ALA A 85 -4.54 -10.44 4.42
CA ALA A 85 -4.32 -9.34 3.50
C ALA A 85 -5.58 -8.47 3.32
N PHE A 86 -6.75 -9.09 3.12
CA PHE A 86 -8.01 -8.38 3.02
C PHE A 86 -8.39 -7.71 4.34
N LEU A 87 -8.21 -8.40 5.47
CA LEU A 87 -8.45 -7.81 6.80
C LEU A 87 -7.53 -6.61 7.05
N ALA A 88 -6.27 -6.64 6.60
CA ALA A 88 -5.36 -5.50 6.70
C ALA A 88 -5.84 -4.30 5.88
N VAL A 89 -6.39 -4.54 4.68
CA VAL A 89 -7.02 -3.49 3.84
C VAL A 89 -8.23 -2.89 4.56
N GLN A 90 -9.15 -3.73 5.04
CA GLN A 90 -10.34 -3.28 5.77
C GLN A 90 -9.97 -2.44 7.00
N ARG A 91 -9.06 -2.94 7.84
CA ARG A 91 -8.56 -2.23 9.04
C ARG A 91 -7.97 -0.86 8.68
N ARG A 92 -7.26 -0.76 7.55
CA ARG A 92 -6.70 0.50 7.05
C ARG A 92 -7.79 1.52 6.74
N PHE A 93 -8.86 1.11 6.06
CA PHE A 93 -9.97 2.03 5.73
C PHE A 93 -10.79 2.40 6.97
N VAL A 94 -11.03 1.46 7.89
CA VAL A 94 -11.64 1.76 9.20
C VAL A 94 -10.81 2.79 9.96
N GLU A 95 -9.48 2.69 9.96
CA GLU A 95 -8.62 3.70 10.57
C GLU A 95 -8.77 5.08 9.89
N ARG A 96 -8.88 5.12 8.56
CA ARG A 96 -9.13 6.38 7.84
C ARG A 96 -10.50 6.97 8.20
N GLN A 97 -11.53 6.13 8.32
CA GLN A 97 -12.86 6.55 8.75
C GLN A 97 -12.84 7.15 10.16
N ARG A 98 -12.17 6.48 11.11
CA ARG A 98 -11.97 6.98 12.48
C ARG A 98 -11.22 8.33 12.53
N ARG A 99 -10.46 8.66 11.49
CA ARG A 99 -9.76 9.94 11.32
C ARG A 99 -10.58 10.99 10.56
N GLY A 100 -11.87 10.75 10.33
CA GLY A 100 -12.84 11.68 9.74
C GLY A 100 -13.06 11.54 8.24
N ALA A 101 -12.64 10.43 7.62
CA ALA A 101 -12.99 10.15 6.22
C ALA A 101 -14.36 9.45 6.12
N LEU A 102 -15.09 9.69 5.04
CA LEU A 102 -16.26 8.90 4.67
C LEU A 102 -15.83 7.68 3.86
N LEU A 103 -16.50 6.55 4.07
CA LEU A 103 -16.36 5.35 3.26
C LEU A 103 -17.66 5.15 2.47
N CYS A 104 -17.52 4.88 1.18
CA CYS A 104 -18.62 4.57 0.27
C CYS A 104 -18.32 3.24 -0.42
N LEU A 105 -19.31 2.36 -0.49
CA LEU A 105 -19.22 1.18 -1.35
C LEU A 105 -19.73 1.55 -2.75
N VAL A 106 -18.95 1.19 -3.76
CA VAL A 106 -19.27 1.37 -5.18
C VAL A 106 -18.94 0.07 -5.87
N SER A 107 -19.95 -0.79 -5.99
CA SER A 107 -19.82 -2.13 -6.55
C SER A 107 -21.00 -2.45 -7.48
N ARG A 108 -20.81 -3.45 -8.35
CA ARG A 108 -21.87 -4.07 -9.16
C ARG A 108 -22.61 -5.20 -8.43
N ASN A 109 -22.24 -5.51 -7.19
CA ASN A 109 -22.89 -6.55 -6.40
C ASN A 109 -24.30 -6.15 -5.98
N VAL A 110 -25.15 -7.16 -5.78
CA VAL A 110 -26.47 -6.98 -5.19
C VAL A 110 -26.29 -6.61 -3.71
N GLU A 111 -27.04 -5.61 -3.24
CA GLU A 111 -26.90 -5.08 -1.87
C GLU A 111 -27.12 -6.16 -0.80
N GLU A 112 -28.05 -7.09 -1.04
CA GLU A 112 -28.37 -8.17 -0.11
C GLU A 112 -27.18 -9.12 0.10
N ASP A 113 -26.49 -9.51 -0.99
CA ASP A 113 -25.30 -10.36 -0.91
C ASP A 113 -24.16 -9.68 -0.14
N VAL A 114 -23.97 -8.38 -0.38
CA VAL A 114 -22.95 -7.57 0.32
C VAL A 114 -23.27 -7.45 1.81
N ARG A 115 -24.55 -7.29 2.17
CA ARG A 115 -24.98 -7.22 3.58
C ARG A 115 -24.92 -8.58 4.28
N ALA A 116 -25.14 -9.67 3.54
CA ALA A 116 -25.07 -11.02 4.07
C ALA A 116 -23.61 -11.52 4.22
N ALA A 117 -22.67 -10.96 3.46
CA ALA A 117 -21.25 -11.24 3.60
C ALA A 117 -20.78 -10.85 5.01
N ARG A 118 -20.48 -11.86 5.83
CA ARG A 118 -19.95 -11.64 7.19
C ARG A 118 -18.46 -11.37 7.10
N LEU A 119 -18.10 -10.08 7.16
CA LEU A 119 -16.72 -9.57 7.24
C LEU A 119 -16.18 -9.59 8.66
#